data_AF-A0A661N9D9-F1
#
_entry.id   AF-A0A661N9D9-F1
#
_cell.length_a   1.000
_cell.length_b   1.000
_cell.length_c   1.000
_cell.angle_alpha   90.00
_cell.angle_beta   90.00
_cell.angle_gamma   90.00
#
_symmetry.space_group_name_H-M   'P 1'
#
loop_
_entity.id
_entity.type
_entity.pdbx_description
1 polymer ?
#
loop_
_entity_poly.entity_id
_entity_poly.type
_entity_poly.pdbx_seq_one_letter_code
_entity_poly.pdbx_strand_id
1 'polypeptide(L)'
;MYELGMSFVEYVKEYGLQRSEGVLLRYLTDAYKGFVQTVPESAKTDELYDVSDWLGLTVRSVDASLLDEWEQLQAPDEDIVMPTERQDDEAFDVTKDVRGFTTMVRNAAWQVVRFLAFKQYDRAAEALSEASEANEWDYARFKEALAPYWAEYDAMQIGPDARSGAQVQIERRESEWTVTQILLDPDNHRSWHMQFHIDLPASRDAGVPVLMLQSIGD
;
A
#
# COMPACT_ATOMS: atom_id res chain seq x y z
N MET A 1 10.68 0.50 -0.72
CA MET A 1 9.21 0.67 -0.83
C MET A 1 8.56 -0.61 -1.33
N TYR A 2 8.56 -0.87 -2.65
CA TYR A 2 7.83 -2.00 -3.25
C TYR A 2 8.07 -3.34 -2.55
N GLU A 3 9.31 -3.84 -2.50
CA GLU A 3 9.64 -5.13 -1.87
C GLU A 3 9.24 -5.21 -0.38
N LEU A 4 9.34 -4.09 0.33
CA LEU A 4 9.00 -4.03 1.73
C LEU A 4 7.49 -3.92 1.99
N GLY A 5 6.71 -3.60 0.96
CA GLY A 5 5.27 -3.30 1.06
C GLY A 5 4.96 -1.89 1.55
N MET A 6 5.98 -1.06 1.77
CA MET A 6 5.83 0.26 2.40
C MET A 6 5.27 1.32 1.45
N SER A 7 4.42 2.18 1.98
CA SER A 7 4.04 3.45 1.35
C SER A 7 5.22 4.43 1.28
N PHE A 8 5.05 5.56 0.59
CA PHE A 8 6.08 6.60 0.49
C PHE A 8 6.39 7.21 1.86
N VAL A 9 5.33 7.60 2.59
CA VAL A 9 5.41 8.23 3.91
C VAL A 9 6.08 7.28 4.92
N GLU A 10 5.68 6.01 4.95
CA GLU A 10 6.31 5.00 5.80
C GLU A 10 7.79 4.82 5.48
N TYR A 11 8.16 4.81 4.19
CA TYR A 11 9.56 4.66 3.80
C TYR A 11 10.39 5.88 4.19
N VAL A 12 9.83 7.09 4.09
CA VAL A 12 10.47 8.31 4.58
C VAL A 12 10.64 8.26 6.11
N LYS A 13 9.61 7.80 6.85
CA LYS A 13 9.65 7.62 8.31
C LYS A 13 10.71 6.58 8.72
N GLU A 14 10.69 5.39 8.13
CA GLU A 14 11.57 4.26 8.46
C GLU A 14 13.05 4.61 8.26
N TYR A 15 13.38 5.34 7.19
CA TYR A 15 14.77 5.70 6.86
C TYR A 15 15.17 7.11 7.30
N GLY A 16 14.29 7.87 7.94
CA GLY A 16 14.59 9.23 8.42
C GLY A 16 14.89 10.22 7.30
N LEU A 17 14.13 10.17 6.20
CA LEU A 17 14.39 10.92 4.97
C LEU A 17 13.63 12.26 4.87
N GLN A 18 13.09 12.79 5.97
CA GLN A 18 12.21 13.97 5.95
C GLN A 18 12.86 15.20 5.29
N ARG A 19 14.20 15.33 5.36
CA ARG A 19 14.95 16.42 4.72
C ARG A 19 15.33 16.15 3.27
N SER A 20 15.04 14.98 2.75
CA SER A 20 15.44 14.50 1.42
C SER A 20 14.27 13.90 0.64
N GLU A 21 13.05 14.15 1.09
CA GLU A 21 11.82 13.65 0.49
C GLU A 21 11.69 14.05 -0.99
N GLY A 22 11.89 15.33 -1.32
CA GLY A 22 11.86 15.80 -2.71
C GLY A 22 12.96 15.20 -3.59
N VAL A 23 14.11 14.83 -3.01
CA VAL A 23 15.17 14.12 -3.74
C VAL A 23 14.72 12.69 -4.05
N LEU A 24 14.12 12.00 -3.07
CA LEU A 24 13.54 10.67 -3.27
C LEU A 24 12.45 10.69 -4.33
N LEU A 25 11.49 11.61 -4.23
CA LEU A 25 10.39 11.75 -5.20
C LEU A 25 10.90 12.01 -6.61
N ARG A 26 11.94 12.84 -6.76
CA ARG A 26 12.61 13.06 -8.05
C ARG A 26 13.20 11.76 -8.62
N TYR A 27 13.93 10.98 -7.82
CA TYR A 27 14.47 9.71 -8.27
C TYR A 27 13.39 8.67 -8.63
N LEU A 28 12.29 8.62 -7.87
CA LEU A 28 11.14 7.76 -8.19
C LEU A 28 10.47 8.18 -9.51
N THR A 29 10.33 9.49 -9.72
CA THR A 29 9.80 10.06 -10.97
C THR A 29 10.68 9.73 -12.16
N ASP A 30 12.00 9.85 -12.00
CA ASP A 30 12.98 9.52 -13.04
C ASP A 30 12.96 8.01 -13.36
N ALA A 31 12.84 7.15 -12.34
CA ALA A 31 12.70 5.71 -12.52
C ALA A 31 11.41 5.35 -13.28
N TYR A 32 10.27 5.95 -12.93
CA TYR A 32 8.99 5.77 -13.63
C TYR A 32 9.10 6.17 -15.11
N LYS A 33 9.62 7.37 -15.39
CA LYS A 33 9.84 7.85 -16.76
C LYS A 33 10.78 6.93 -17.53
N GLY A 34 11.86 6.48 -16.87
CA GLY A 34 12.78 5.49 -17.41
C GLY A 34 12.07 4.23 -17.88
N PHE A 35 11.29 3.59 -17.01
CA PHE A 35 10.54 2.37 -17.36
C PHE A 35 9.60 2.57 -18.55
N VAL A 36 8.81 3.65 -18.53
CA VAL A 36 7.82 3.93 -19.58
C VAL A 36 8.49 4.21 -20.93
N GLN A 37 9.62 4.92 -20.93
CA GLN A 37 10.24 5.42 -22.17
C GLN A 37 11.28 4.47 -22.76
N THR A 38 11.98 3.68 -21.93
CA THR A 38 13.15 2.90 -22.38
C THR A 38 12.92 1.41 -22.47
N VAL A 39 11.93 0.84 -21.77
CA VAL A 39 11.66 -0.61 -21.84
C VAL A 39 10.77 -0.91 -23.06
N PRO A 40 11.24 -1.72 -24.04
CA PRO A 40 10.42 -2.13 -25.16
C PRO A 40 9.19 -2.93 -24.71
N GLU A 41 8.08 -2.80 -25.43
CA GLU A 41 6.83 -3.49 -25.09
C GLU A 41 6.99 -5.02 -25.00
N SER A 42 7.83 -5.60 -25.88
CA SER A 42 8.11 -7.04 -25.87
C SER A 42 8.86 -7.54 -24.64
N ALA A 43 9.45 -6.64 -23.85
CA ALA A 43 10.17 -6.97 -22.62
C ALA A 43 9.34 -6.67 -21.36
N LYS A 44 8.13 -6.10 -21.49
CA LYS A 44 7.25 -5.81 -20.36
C LYS A 44 6.49 -7.07 -19.96
N THR A 45 6.73 -7.52 -18.73
CA THR A 45 5.94 -8.56 -18.08
C THR A 45 4.82 -7.93 -17.26
N ASP A 46 3.85 -8.73 -16.84
CA ASP A 46 2.76 -8.28 -15.97
C ASP A 46 3.30 -7.67 -14.66
N GLU A 47 4.35 -8.25 -14.07
CA GLU A 47 4.99 -7.70 -12.87
C GLU A 47 5.63 -6.33 -13.14
N LEU A 48 6.20 -6.12 -14.33
CA LEU A 48 6.76 -4.83 -14.68
C LEU A 48 5.68 -3.76 -14.87
N TYR A 49 4.53 -4.14 -15.44
CA TYR A 49 3.38 -3.24 -15.47
C TYR A 49 2.88 -2.93 -14.05
N ASP A 50 2.76 -3.93 -13.18
CA ASP A 50 2.34 -3.73 -11.79
C ASP A 50 3.26 -2.72 -11.07
N VAL A 51 4.58 -2.86 -11.23
CA VAL A 51 5.56 -1.92 -10.67
C VAL A 51 5.45 -0.54 -11.30
N SER A 52 5.33 -0.46 -12.63
CA SER A 52 5.23 0.81 -13.36
C SER A 52 3.96 1.58 -13.00
N ASP A 53 2.82 0.90 -12.98
CA ASP A 53 1.51 1.48 -12.67
C ASP A 53 1.48 1.95 -11.21
N TRP A 54 1.96 1.12 -10.27
CA TRP A 54 2.11 1.50 -8.87
C TRP A 54 3.03 2.70 -8.66
N LEU A 55 4.20 2.72 -9.31
CA LEU A 55 5.17 3.79 -9.16
C LEU A 55 4.62 5.10 -9.71
N GLY A 56 3.97 5.05 -10.88
CA GLY A 56 3.30 6.19 -11.48
C GLY A 56 2.18 6.74 -10.59
N LEU A 57 1.37 5.85 -9.99
CA LEU A 57 0.31 6.24 -9.07
C LEU A 57 0.87 6.89 -7.80
N THR A 58 1.90 6.29 -7.20
CA THR A 58 2.55 6.79 -5.98
C THR A 58 3.18 8.16 -6.21
N VAL A 59 3.86 8.37 -7.35
CA VAL A 59 4.46 9.68 -7.67
C VAL A 59 3.37 10.75 -7.80
N ARG A 60 2.27 10.46 -8.51
CA ARG A 60 1.18 11.41 -8.70
C ARG A 60 0.44 11.72 -7.40
N SER A 61 0.22 10.73 -6.53
CA SER A 61 -0.45 10.96 -5.25
C SER A 61 0.39 11.80 -4.30
N VAL A 62 1.69 11.54 -4.22
CA VAL A 62 2.61 12.33 -3.37
C VAL A 62 2.77 13.75 -3.91
N ASP A 63 2.91 13.92 -5.23
CA ASP A 63 3.03 15.25 -5.85
C ASP A 63 1.77 16.10 -5.61
N ALA A 64 0.58 15.49 -5.69
CA ALA A 64 -0.68 16.15 -5.34
C ALA A 64 -0.73 16.56 -3.86
N SER A 65 -0.39 15.64 -2.94
CA SER A 65 -0.36 15.93 -1.50
C SER A 65 0.61 17.05 -1.13
N LEU A 66 1.81 17.06 -1.70
CA LEU A 66 2.80 18.11 -1.46
C LEU A 66 2.37 19.48 -2.00
N LEU A 67 1.65 19.49 -3.13
CA LEU A 67 1.09 20.70 -3.69
C LEU A 67 -0.03 21.24 -2.80
N ASP A 68 -0.93 20.39 -2.32
CA ASP A 68 -2.02 20.75 -1.41
C ASP A 68 -1.45 21.33 -0.09
N GLU A 69 -0.41 20.71 0.48
CA GLU A 69 0.30 21.22 1.65
C GLU A 69 0.94 22.59 1.40
N TRP A 70 1.53 22.79 0.22
CA TRP A 70 2.11 24.07 -0.17
C TRP A 70 1.05 25.15 -0.33
N GLU A 71 -0.09 24.85 -0.96
CA GLU A 71 -1.22 25.78 -1.10
C GLU A 71 -1.80 26.19 0.26
N GLN A 72 -1.91 25.25 1.21
CA GLN A 72 -2.32 25.53 2.59
C GLN A 72 -1.33 26.43 3.33
N LEU A 73 -0.02 26.28 3.09
CA LEU A 73 1.02 27.14 3.65
C LEU A 73 1.09 28.53 2.98
N GLN A 74 0.63 28.63 1.73
CA GLN A 74 0.61 29.87 0.97
C GLN A 74 -0.61 30.72 1.26
N ALA A 75 -1.74 30.16 1.69
CA ALA A 75 -2.97 30.89 1.98
C ALA A 75 -2.77 31.87 3.16
N PRO A 76 -2.59 33.18 2.91
CA PRO A 76 -2.71 34.19 3.94
C PRO A 76 -4.23 34.43 4.13
N ASP A 77 -4.66 34.95 5.28
CA ASP A 77 -6.02 35.50 5.39
C ASP A 77 -6.29 36.43 4.18
N GLU A 78 -7.33 36.11 3.40
CA GLU A 78 -7.93 36.84 2.26
C GLU A 78 -7.28 36.74 0.84
N ASP A 79 -8.10 36.24 -0.09
CA ASP A 79 -8.31 36.68 -1.48
C ASP A 79 -7.08 37.06 -2.34
N ILE A 80 -6.28 36.07 -2.75
CA ILE A 80 -5.44 36.21 -3.95
C ILE A 80 -5.70 35.03 -4.89
N VAL A 81 -6.64 35.21 -5.81
CA VAL A 81 -6.85 34.32 -6.96
C VAL A 81 -5.72 34.55 -7.95
N MET A 82 -4.76 33.64 -7.99
CA MET A 82 -3.87 33.52 -9.15
C MET A 82 -4.60 32.71 -10.24
N PRO A 83 -4.64 33.16 -11.50
CA PRO A 83 -5.23 32.40 -12.58
C PRO A 83 -4.25 31.32 -13.02
N THR A 84 -4.23 30.20 -12.31
CA THR A 84 -3.76 28.92 -12.83
C THR A 84 -4.94 28.33 -13.61
N GLU A 85 -4.82 28.27 -14.94
CA GLU A 85 -5.75 27.51 -15.78
C GLU A 85 -5.65 26.01 -15.42
N ARG A 86 -6.37 25.56 -14.40
CA ARG A 86 -6.86 24.19 -14.28
C ARG A 86 -8.29 24.20 -13.77
N GLN A 87 -9.08 23.36 -14.41
CA GLN A 87 -10.47 23.08 -14.11
C GLN A 87 -10.61 22.68 -12.64
N ASP A 88 -11.56 23.32 -11.96
CA ASP A 88 -12.11 23.04 -10.64
C ASP A 88 -11.78 21.65 -10.05
N ASP A 89 -11.14 21.64 -8.87
CA ASP A 89 -11.46 20.84 -7.69
C ASP A 89 -11.81 19.34 -7.87
N GLU A 90 -10.88 18.53 -8.36
CA GLU A 90 -10.88 17.09 -8.02
C GLU A 90 -9.52 16.71 -7.44
N ALA A 91 -9.47 16.56 -6.11
CA ALA A 91 -8.35 15.96 -5.41
C ALA A 91 -7.95 14.65 -6.12
N PHE A 92 -6.64 14.41 -6.25
CA PHE A 92 -6.14 13.26 -6.99
C PHE A 92 -6.67 11.94 -6.41
N ASP A 93 -7.62 11.31 -7.12
CA ASP A 93 -8.26 10.08 -6.67
C ASP A 93 -7.46 8.85 -7.08
N VAL A 94 -6.74 8.26 -6.11
CA VAL A 94 -5.98 7.04 -6.32
C VAL A 94 -6.82 5.84 -6.73
N THR A 95 -8.11 5.82 -6.37
CA THR A 95 -9.01 4.68 -6.62
C THR A 95 -9.45 4.59 -8.08
N LYS A 96 -9.33 5.67 -8.87
CA LYS A 96 -9.63 5.68 -10.32
C LYS A 96 -8.62 4.85 -11.13
N ASP A 97 -7.36 4.79 -10.70
CA ASP A 97 -6.34 3.93 -11.31
C ASP A 97 -6.41 2.52 -10.69
N VAL A 98 -7.36 1.71 -11.17
CA VAL A 98 -7.66 0.39 -10.61
C VAL A 98 -6.42 -0.52 -10.56
N ARG A 99 -5.52 -0.45 -11.54
CA ARG A 99 -4.31 -1.30 -11.58
C ARG A 99 -3.30 -0.83 -10.54
N GLY A 100 -2.95 0.46 -10.55
CA GLY A 100 -2.03 1.02 -9.57
C GLY A 100 -2.53 0.83 -8.14
N PHE A 101 -3.82 1.09 -7.90
CA PHE A 101 -4.44 0.95 -6.58
C PHE A 101 -4.49 -0.51 -6.13
N THR A 102 -4.77 -1.45 -7.03
CA THR A 102 -4.65 -2.90 -6.74
C THR A 102 -3.26 -3.26 -6.25
N THR A 103 -2.21 -2.72 -6.86
CA THR A 103 -0.83 -2.97 -6.43
C THR A 103 -0.53 -2.32 -5.08
N MET A 104 -1.05 -1.12 -4.79
CA MET A 104 -0.92 -0.50 -3.46
C MET A 104 -1.59 -1.36 -2.37
N VAL A 105 -2.82 -1.82 -2.60
CA VAL A 105 -3.55 -2.71 -1.69
C VAL A 105 -2.77 -4.00 -1.42
N ARG A 106 -2.24 -4.64 -2.47
CA ARG A 106 -1.39 -5.84 -2.35
C ARG A 106 -0.13 -5.57 -1.54
N ASN A 107 0.51 -4.42 -1.74
CA ASN A 107 1.71 -4.03 -0.99
C ASN A 107 1.41 -3.85 0.50
N ALA A 108 0.30 -3.19 0.83
CA ALA A 108 -0.11 -2.96 2.22
C ALA A 108 -0.43 -4.29 2.94
N ALA A 109 -1.21 -5.18 2.30
CA ALA A 109 -1.47 -6.52 2.85
C ALA A 109 -0.17 -7.32 3.04
N TRP A 110 0.73 -7.27 2.05
CA TRP A 110 2.02 -7.95 2.10
C TRP A 110 2.94 -7.45 3.23
N GLN A 111 2.92 -6.15 3.52
CA GLN A 111 3.69 -5.58 4.63
C GLN A 111 3.28 -6.21 5.97
N VAL A 112 1.96 -6.37 6.18
CA VAL A 112 1.44 -7.05 7.39
C VAL A 112 1.93 -8.50 7.43
N VAL A 113 1.82 -9.26 6.33
CA VAL A 113 2.36 -10.63 6.24
C VAL A 113 3.82 -10.70 6.64
N ARG A 114 4.66 -9.77 6.14
CA ARG A 114 6.09 -9.73 6.50
C ARG A 114 6.30 -9.52 7.99
N PHE A 115 5.58 -8.61 8.62
CA PHE A 115 5.68 -8.40 10.06
C PHE A 115 5.27 -9.66 10.85
N LEU A 116 4.19 -10.32 10.43
CA LEU A 116 3.74 -11.57 11.05
C LEU A 116 4.75 -12.69 10.88
N ALA A 117 5.38 -12.84 9.71
CA ALA A 117 6.41 -13.84 9.46
C ALA A 117 7.62 -13.71 10.39
N PHE A 118 7.97 -12.48 10.77
CA PHE A 118 9.01 -12.19 11.77
C PHE A 118 8.50 -12.10 13.21
N LYS A 119 7.24 -12.46 13.46
CA LYS A 119 6.55 -12.35 14.77
C LYS A 119 6.58 -10.93 15.36
N GLN A 120 6.66 -9.92 14.50
CA GLN A 120 6.64 -8.50 14.85
C GLN A 120 5.20 -7.99 14.96
N TYR A 121 4.42 -8.58 15.88
CA TYR A 121 2.99 -8.27 16.00
C TYR A 121 2.72 -6.80 16.35
N ASP A 122 3.60 -6.15 17.11
CA ASP A 122 3.50 -4.72 17.40
C ASP A 122 3.57 -3.88 16.11
N ARG A 123 4.47 -4.22 15.19
CA ARG A 123 4.61 -3.51 13.90
C ARG A 123 3.44 -3.80 12.96
N ALA A 124 2.92 -5.02 12.98
CA ALA A 124 1.70 -5.37 12.23
C ALA A 124 0.50 -4.56 12.73
N ALA A 125 0.34 -4.44 14.06
CA ALA A 125 -0.68 -3.63 14.69
C ALA A 125 -0.52 -2.13 14.36
N GLU A 126 0.71 -1.60 14.46
CA GLU A 126 1.01 -0.20 14.11
C GLU A 126 0.62 0.10 12.66
N ALA A 127 1.05 -0.73 11.70
CA ALA A 127 0.73 -0.53 10.28
C ALA A 127 -0.77 -0.56 10.00
N LEU A 128 -1.53 -1.43 10.67
CA LEU A 128 -2.98 -1.45 10.56
C LEU A 128 -3.63 -0.21 11.19
N SER A 129 -3.16 0.22 12.36
CA SER A 129 -3.70 1.41 13.01
C SER A 129 -3.41 2.70 12.23
N GLU A 130 -2.25 2.79 11.57
CA GLU A 130 -1.90 3.89 10.66
C GLU A 130 -2.79 3.89 9.41
N ALA A 131 -3.15 2.71 8.90
CA ALA A 131 -4.05 2.58 7.76
C ALA A 131 -5.50 2.92 8.09
N SER A 132 -5.97 2.61 9.29
CA SER A 132 -7.31 2.97 9.76
C SER A 132 -7.39 2.87 11.29
N GLU A 133 -7.89 3.92 11.93
CA GLU A 133 -8.17 3.94 13.38
C GLU A 133 -9.22 2.89 13.80
N ALA A 134 -10.00 2.36 12.84
CA ALA A 134 -10.97 1.29 13.08
C ALA A 134 -10.32 -0.10 13.25
N ASN A 135 -9.00 -0.23 13.02
CA ASN A 135 -8.31 -1.50 13.27
C ASN A 135 -8.14 -1.76 14.77
N GLU A 136 -8.73 -2.85 15.24
CA GLU A 136 -8.67 -3.31 16.63
C GLU A 136 -7.67 -4.47 16.84
N TRP A 137 -6.71 -4.62 15.92
CA TRP A 137 -5.69 -5.66 16.02
C TRP A 137 -4.50 -5.16 16.82
N ASP A 138 -4.33 -5.73 18.02
CA ASP A 138 -3.17 -5.49 18.87
C ASP A 138 -2.23 -6.70 18.90
N TYR A 139 -1.11 -6.55 19.61
CA TYR A 139 -0.14 -7.61 19.80
C TYR A 139 -0.76 -8.90 20.35
N ALA A 140 -1.64 -8.78 21.34
CA ALA A 140 -2.20 -9.93 22.04
C ALA A 140 -3.13 -10.72 21.12
N ARG A 141 -4.00 -10.02 20.37
CA ARG A 141 -4.93 -10.59 19.41
C ARG A 141 -4.20 -11.31 18.27
N PHE A 142 -3.13 -10.71 17.71
CA PHE A 142 -2.30 -11.39 16.71
C PHE A 142 -1.63 -12.64 17.28
N LYS A 143 -1.02 -12.52 18.46
CA LYS A 143 -0.32 -13.62 19.11
C LYS A 143 -1.25 -14.80 19.39
N GLU A 144 -2.47 -14.52 19.85
CA GLU A 144 -3.50 -15.53 20.11
C GLU A 144 -3.99 -16.16 18.81
N ALA A 145 -4.38 -15.35 17.82
CA ALA A 145 -4.94 -15.84 16.56
C ALA A 145 -3.94 -16.71 15.76
N LEU A 146 -2.65 -16.37 15.79
CA LEU A 146 -1.60 -17.13 15.11
C LEU A 146 -0.99 -18.25 15.97
N ALA A 147 -1.39 -18.42 17.23
CA ALA A 147 -0.85 -19.49 18.08
C ALA A 147 -1.04 -20.89 17.47
N PRO A 148 -2.20 -21.23 16.83
CA PRO A 148 -2.36 -22.52 16.15
C PRO A 148 -1.41 -22.67 14.94
N TYR A 149 -1.24 -21.62 14.13
CA TYR A 149 -0.30 -21.63 13.00
C TYR A 149 1.11 -21.97 13.45
N TRP A 150 1.61 -21.28 14.48
CA TRP A 150 2.96 -21.48 15.00
C TRP A 150 3.14 -22.77 15.82
N ALA A 151 2.06 -23.45 16.19
CA ALA A 151 2.12 -24.77 16.78
C ALA A 151 2.33 -25.86 15.72
N GLU A 152 1.92 -25.60 14.48
CA GLU A 152 2.01 -26.52 13.35
C GLU A 152 3.24 -26.23 12.46
N TYR A 153 3.53 -24.95 12.20
CA TYR A 153 4.55 -24.53 11.25
C TYR A 153 5.67 -23.70 11.89
N ASP A 154 6.91 -23.96 11.49
CA ASP A 154 8.10 -23.28 12.00
C ASP A 154 8.36 -21.91 11.35
N ALA A 155 7.79 -21.66 10.17
CA ALA A 155 8.03 -20.47 9.37
C ALA A 155 6.81 -20.09 8.52
N MET A 156 6.67 -18.80 8.27
CA MET A 156 5.77 -18.26 7.26
C MET A 156 6.60 -17.81 6.07
N GLN A 157 6.28 -18.29 4.87
CA GLN A 157 7.04 -18.01 3.66
C GLN A 157 6.86 -16.56 3.24
N ILE A 158 7.98 -15.88 2.94
CA ILE A 158 8.01 -14.49 2.45
C ILE A 158 8.79 -14.35 1.14
N GLY A 159 8.98 -15.46 0.42
CA GLY A 159 9.66 -15.49 -0.87
C GLY A 159 8.81 -14.97 -2.04
N PRO A 160 9.34 -15.01 -3.27
CA PRO A 160 8.64 -14.55 -4.47
C PRO A 160 7.27 -15.20 -4.69
N ASP A 161 7.13 -16.50 -4.39
CA ASP A 161 5.85 -17.22 -4.54
C ASP A 161 4.79 -16.72 -3.55
N ALA A 162 5.19 -16.45 -2.30
CA ALA A 162 4.31 -15.91 -1.26
C ALA A 162 3.80 -14.50 -1.59
N ARG A 163 4.61 -13.69 -2.27
CA ARG A 163 4.22 -12.34 -2.72
C ARG A 163 3.40 -12.34 -4.02
N SER A 164 3.40 -13.46 -4.74
CA SER A 164 2.82 -13.54 -6.07
C SER A 164 1.32 -13.21 -6.05
N GLY A 165 0.80 -12.74 -7.19
CA GLY A 165 -0.63 -12.46 -7.33
C GLY A 165 -1.51 -13.70 -7.14
N ALA A 166 -0.94 -14.90 -7.25
CA ALA A 166 -1.66 -16.15 -7.01
C ALA A 166 -2.05 -16.36 -5.54
N GLN A 167 -1.43 -15.65 -4.60
CA GLN A 167 -1.75 -15.73 -3.18
C GLN A 167 -2.78 -14.68 -2.73
N VAL A 168 -3.34 -13.91 -3.67
CA VAL A 168 -4.26 -12.82 -3.37
C VAL A 168 -5.51 -12.92 -4.22
N GLN A 169 -6.67 -12.93 -3.57
CA GLN A 169 -7.97 -12.78 -4.21
C GLN A 169 -8.57 -11.43 -3.84
N ILE A 170 -9.09 -10.70 -4.83
CA ILE A 170 -9.70 -9.39 -4.62
C ILE A 170 -11.10 -9.39 -5.20
N GLU A 171 -12.09 -9.21 -4.35
CA GLU A 171 -13.48 -9.01 -4.71
C GLU A 171 -13.77 -7.51 -4.72
N ARG A 172 -14.20 -6.98 -5.87
CA ARG A 172 -14.39 -5.54 -6.06
C ARG A 172 -15.88 -5.20 -6.06
N ARG A 173 -16.26 -4.22 -5.26
CA ARG A 173 -17.57 -3.55 -5.31
C ARG A 173 -17.35 -2.05 -5.50
N GLU A 174 -18.45 -1.32 -5.70
CA GLU A 174 -18.41 0.11 -6.04
C GLU A 174 -17.82 0.99 -4.93
N SER A 175 -18.05 0.65 -3.66
CA SER A 175 -17.60 1.43 -2.50
C SER A 175 -16.55 0.72 -1.64
N GLU A 176 -16.36 -0.58 -1.83
CA GLU A 176 -15.53 -1.42 -0.95
C GLU A 176 -14.88 -2.55 -1.74
N TRP A 177 -13.65 -2.92 -1.37
CA TRP A 177 -13.03 -4.17 -1.83
C TRP A 177 -12.82 -5.12 -0.66
N THR A 178 -12.94 -6.42 -0.92
CA THR A 178 -12.53 -7.48 0.01
C THR A 178 -11.28 -8.15 -0.55
N VAL A 179 -10.24 -8.26 0.27
CA VAL A 179 -8.95 -8.84 -0.11
C VAL A 179 -8.68 -10.05 0.77
N THR A 180 -8.51 -11.21 0.16
CA THR A 180 -8.07 -12.43 0.84
C THR A 180 -6.62 -12.68 0.49
N GLN A 181 -5.73 -12.60 1.48
CA GLN A 181 -4.30 -12.87 1.36
C GLN A 181 -4.00 -14.23 1.99
N ILE A 182 -3.51 -15.18 1.20
CA ILE A 182 -3.09 -16.49 1.69
C ILE A 182 -1.74 -16.36 2.40
N LEU A 183 -1.59 -17.04 3.53
CA LEU A 183 -0.34 -17.17 4.27
C LEU A 183 0.31 -18.50 3.90
N LEU A 184 1.41 -18.45 3.16
CA LEU A 184 2.10 -19.66 2.75
C LEU A 184 2.88 -20.27 3.92
N ASP A 185 2.46 -21.46 4.32
CA ASP A 185 3.19 -22.37 5.19
C ASP A 185 4.32 -23.11 4.44
N PRO A 186 5.28 -23.73 5.14
CA PRO A 186 6.41 -24.43 4.52
C PRO A 186 6.00 -25.62 3.64
N ASP A 187 4.83 -26.22 3.91
CA ASP A 187 4.32 -27.40 3.21
C ASP A 187 3.40 -27.03 2.04
N ASN A 188 3.09 -25.74 1.89
CA ASN A 188 2.21 -25.16 0.87
C ASN A 188 0.77 -25.69 0.92
N HIS A 189 0.24 -25.93 2.11
CA HIS A 189 -1.16 -26.31 2.30
C HIS A 189 -2.14 -25.18 1.90
N ARG A 190 -1.71 -23.91 1.98
CA ARG A 190 -2.50 -22.72 1.55
C ARG A 190 -3.85 -22.59 2.26
N SER A 191 -3.93 -23.05 3.49
CA SER A 191 -5.18 -23.08 4.24
C SER A 191 -5.39 -21.79 5.06
N TRP A 192 -4.30 -21.25 5.62
CA TRP A 192 -4.32 -19.99 6.34
C TRP A 192 -4.47 -18.77 5.44
N HIS A 193 -5.30 -17.82 5.87
CA HIS A 193 -5.56 -16.59 5.16
C HIS A 193 -5.84 -15.41 6.09
N MET A 194 -5.63 -14.21 5.56
CA MET A 194 -6.03 -12.93 6.14
C MET A 194 -7.11 -12.31 5.25
N GLN A 195 -8.19 -11.82 5.84
CA GLN A 195 -9.22 -11.09 5.12
C GLN A 195 -9.19 -9.62 5.49
N PHE A 196 -9.03 -8.76 4.50
CA PHE A 196 -9.06 -7.31 4.65
C PHE A 196 -10.26 -6.72 3.94
N HIS A 197 -10.78 -5.64 4.52
CA HIS A 197 -11.75 -4.76 3.91
C HIS A 197 -11.06 -3.44 3.53
N ILE A 198 -11.27 -2.98 2.31
CA ILE A 198 -10.73 -1.73 1.79
C ILE A 198 -11.85 -0.73 1.59
N ASP A 199 -11.80 0.39 2.30
CA ASP A 199 -12.77 1.47 2.19
C ASP A 199 -12.34 2.42 1.06
N LEU A 200 -13.05 2.42 -0.08
CA LEU A 200 -12.67 3.23 -1.24
C LEU A 200 -12.86 4.74 -1.01
N PRO A 201 -13.99 5.22 -0.44
CA PRO A 201 -14.11 6.62 -0.04
C PRO A 201 -12.97 7.09 0.86
N ALA A 202 -12.66 6.36 1.94
CA ALA A 202 -11.57 6.74 2.84
C ALA A 202 -10.20 6.67 2.15
N SER A 203 -9.99 5.70 1.25
CA SER A 203 -8.75 5.58 0.47
C SER A 203 -8.57 6.73 -0.52
N ARG A 204 -9.66 7.24 -1.10
CA ARG A 204 -9.65 8.43 -1.96
C ARG A 204 -9.19 9.64 -1.16
N ASP A 205 -9.79 9.86 0.00
CA ASP A 205 -9.50 11.01 0.85
C ASP A 205 -8.06 10.96 1.41
N ALA A 206 -7.57 9.77 1.76
CA ALA A 206 -6.23 9.56 2.29
C ALA A 206 -5.12 9.52 1.20
N GLY A 207 -5.47 9.33 -0.07
CA GLY A 207 -4.50 9.13 -1.16
C GLY A 207 -3.68 7.83 -1.07
N VAL A 208 -4.06 6.90 -0.19
CA VAL A 208 -3.45 5.59 0.04
C VAL A 208 -4.52 4.57 0.46
N PRO A 209 -4.29 3.25 0.35
CA PRO A 209 -5.26 2.25 0.79
C PRO A 209 -5.58 2.35 2.28
N VAL A 210 -6.86 2.55 2.60
CA VAL A 210 -7.42 2.41 3.96
C VAL A 210 -7.94 0.99 4.10
N LEU A 211 -7.16 0.15 4.78
CA LEU A 211 -7.44 -1.27 4.97
C LEU A 211 -7.74 -1.62 6.42
N MET A 212 -8.73 -2.48 6.62
CA MET A 212 -9.12 -3.02 7.92
C MET A 212 -8.99 -4.53 7.90
N LEU A 213 -8.21 -5.11 8.83
CA LEU A 213 -8.10 -6.55 8.97
C LEU A 213 -9.36 -7.10 9.68
N GLN A 214 -10.13 -7.93 8.98
CA GLN A 214 -11.35 -8.53 9.51
C GLN A 214 -11.05 -9.82 10.28
N SER A 215 -10.23 -10.70 9.70
CA SER A 215 -9.91 -12.00 10.27
C SER A 215 -8.52 -12.50 9.83
N ILE A 216 -7.96 -13.38 10.65
CA ILE A 216 -6.81 -14.23 10.33
C ILE A 216 -7.08 -15.63 10.89
N GLY A 217 -6.86 -16.66 10.09
CA GLY A 217 -7.16 -18.02 10.49
C GLY A 217 -7.05 -19.00 9.32
N ASP A 218 -7.35 -20.26 9.65
CA ASP A 218 -7.53 -21.37 8.72
C ASP A 218 -8.93 -21.38 8.11
#